data_AF-A0A6H9RU20-F1
#
_entry.id   AF-A0A6H9RU20-F1
#
_cell.length_a   1.000
_cell.length_b   1.000
_cell.length_c   1.000
_cell.angle_alpha   90.00
_cell.angle_beta   90.00
_cell.angle_gamma   90.00
#
_symmetry.space_group_name_H-M   'P 1'
#
loop_
_entity.id
_entity.type
_entity.pdbx_description
1 polymer ?
#
loop_
_entity_poly.entity_id
_entity_poly.type
_entity_poly.pdbx_seq_one_letter_code
_entity_poly.pdbx_strand_id
1 'polypeptide(L)'
;PFKEWYVAFDWIYDHGSNSANRANTLYSGLGTDIDTHSRVNLSANFYGRYQWENYGASNEYSWDGYRAQLKYIVPISQFSNGASLTYIGFTNFDFGSDLHKDNPARTANATVATNVLLYSFTHLRFTLVGRYFHNGGNWQDGSELNFGDGNFRARSDGWGYYA
;
A
#
# COMPACT_ATOMS: atom_id res chain seq x y z
N PRO A 1 -19.21 -15.59 7.64
CA PRO A 1 -18.72 -14.25 8.05
C PRO A 1 -18.71 -13.20 6.91
N PHE A 2 -18.77 -13.58 5.64
CA PHE A 2 -18.80 -12.63 4.51
C PHE A 2 -20.18 -11.95 4.40
N LYS A 3 -20.21 -10.62 4.48
CA LYS A 3 -21.44 -9.82 4.40
C LYS A 3 -21.85 -9.54 2.96
N GLU A 4 -20.87 -9.19 2.14
CA GLU A 4 -21.06 -8.82 0.75
C GLU A 4 -19.79 -9.11 -0.06
N TRP A 5 -19.96 -9.19 -1.38
CA TRP A 5 -18.89 -9.34 -2.35
C TRP A 5 -18.97 -8.21 -3.37
N TYR A 6 -17.82 -7.73 -3.82
CA TYR A 6 -17.74 -6.66 -4.80
C TYR A 6 -16.60 -6.89 -5.78
N VAL A 7 -16.77 -6.33 -6.99
CA VAL A 7 -15.65 -6.16 -7.92
C VAL A 7 -14.83 -4.99 -7.41
N ALA A 8 -13.58 -5.24 -7.04
CA ALA A 8 -12.71 -4.29 -6.39
C ALA A 8 -11.68 -3.74 -7.38
N PHE A 9 -11.44 -2.43 -7.32
CA PHE A 9 -10.40 -1.75 -8.09
C PHE A 9 -9.55 -0.87 -7.17
N ASP A 10 -8.23 -0.89 -7.40
CA ASP A 10 -7.27 0.04 -6.78
C ASP A 10 -6.36 0.55 -7.91
N TRP A 11 -6.52 1.84 -8.25
CA TRP A 11 -5.82 2.46 -9.37
C TRP A 11 -4.89 3.54 -8.86
N ILE A 12 -3.59 3.34 -9.08
CA ILE A 12 -2.53 4.23 -8.64
C ILE A 12 -1.96 4.93 -9.87
N TYR A 13 -1.93 6.26 -9.82
CA TYR A 13 -1.33 7.11 -10.85
C TYR A 13 -0.38 8.11 -10.20
N ASP A 14 0.86 8.11 -10.65
CA ASP A 14 1.87 9.12 -10.36
C ASP A 14 2.26 9.78 -11.68
N HIS A 15 1.99 11.07 -11.82
CA HIS A 15 2.27 11.81 -13.05
C HIS A 15 3.77 11.96 -13.33
N GLY A 16 4.60 11.95 -12.29
CA GLY A 16 6.03 12.25 -12.40
C GLY A 16 6.33 13.69 -12.85
N SER A 17 7.62 14.02 -12.92
CA SER A 17 8.10 15.28 -13.51
C SER A 17 8.28 15.19 -15.04
N ASN A 18 8.31 13.98 -15.59
CA ASN A 18 8.36 13.68 -17.02
C ASN A 18 7.86 12.25 -17.28
N SER A 19 7.81 11.85 -18.55
CA SER A 19 7.29 10.53 -18.95
C SER A 19 8.10 9.35 -18.40
N ALA A 20 9.41 9.49 -18.19
CA ALA A 20 10.25 8.44 -17.62
C ALA A 20 10.08 8.30 -16.10
N ASN A 21 9.48 9.29 -15.43
CA ASN A 21 9.20 9.29 -14.00
C ASN A 21 7.73 9.02 -13.66
N ARG A 22 6.95 8.49 -14.61
CA ARG A 22 5.53 8.21 -14.43
C ARG A 22 5.30 6.79 -13.91
N ALA A 23 4.25 6.60 -13.11
CA ALA A 23 3.72 5.28 -12.78
C ALA A 23 2.20 5.22 -12.92
N ASN A 24 1.70 4.08 -13.38
CA ASN A 24 0.30 3.85 -13.64
C ASN A 24 -0.02 2.36 -13.49
N THR A 25 -0.72 2.03 -12.41
CA THR A 25 -0.95 0.64 -12.01
C THR A 25 -2.43 0.44 -11.71
N LEU A 26 -3.06 -0.52 -12.39
CA LEU A 26 -4.42 -0.96 -12.09
C LEU A 26 -4.40 -2.32 -11.40
N TYR A 27 -4.92 -2.36 -10.19
CA TYR A 27 -5.32 -3.59 -9.52
C TYR A 27 -6.81 -3.80 -9.72
N SER A 28 -7.19 -5.00 -10.18
CA SER A 28 -8.59 -5.38 -10.37
C SER A 28 -8.84 -6.79 -9.84
N GLY A 29 -9.98 -7.01 -9.19
CA GLY A 29 -10.29 -8.33 -8.63
C GLY A 29 -11.54 -8.35 -7.77
N LEU A 30 -11.51 -9.18 -6.72
CA LEU A 30 -12.66 -9.44 -5.85
C LEU A 30 -12.37 -8.95 -4.43
N GLY A 31 -13.39 -8.37 -3.81
CA GLY A 31 -13.34 -7.93 -2.42
C GLY A 31 -14.57 -8.35 -1.64
N THR A 32 -14.44 -8.30 -0.31
CA THR A 32 -15.52 -8.65 0.61
C THR A 32 -15.40 -7.88 1.92
N ASP A 33 -16.54 -7.56 2.50
CA ASP A 33 -16.64 -7.08 3.88
C ASP A 33 -16.99 -8.24 4.81
N ILE A 34 -16.28 -8.29 5.94
CA ILE A 34 -16.33 -9.40 6.89
C ILE A 34 -17.02 -8.95 8.18
N ASP A 35 -18.09 -9.66 8.55
CA ASP A 35 -18.69 -9.58 9.88
C ASP A 35 -17.76 -10.24 10.90
N THR A 36 -17.15 -9.41 11.74
CA THR A 36 -16.25 -9.84 12.82
C THR A 36 -17.01 -10.15 14.11
N HIS A 37 -18.32 -9.93 14.16
CA HIS A 37 -19.13 -9.95 15.38
C HIS A 37 -18.54 -9.06 16.50
N SER A 38 -17.89 -7.96 16.10
CA SER A 38 -17.24 -7.01 16.99
C SER A 38 -17.38 -5.57 16.47
N ARG A 39 -16.78 -4.60 17.17
CA ARG A 39 -16.72 -3.19 16.71
C ARG A 39 -15.76 -2.95 15.53
N VAL A 40 -15.11 -4.00 15.01
CA VAL A 40 -14.14 -3.90 13.92
C VAL A 40 -14.85 -4.01 12.59
N ASN A 41 -14.74 -2.95 11.78
CA ASN A 41 -15.07 -3.02 10.36
C ASN A 41 -13.87 -3.61 9.63
N LEU A 42 -14.06 -4.70 8.90
CA LEU A 42 -12.98 -5.44 8.23
C LEU A 42 -13.34 -5.67 6.76
N SER A 43 -12.43 -5.31 5.87
CA SER A 43 -12.53 -5.55 4.43
C SER A 43 -11.28 -6.25 3.93
N ALA A 44 -11.44 -7.20 3.02
CA ALA A 44 -10.35 -7.95 2.41
C ALA A 44 -10.54 -7.99 0.89
N ASN A 45 -9.46 -7.75 0.16
CA ASN A 45 -9.47 -7.70 -1.30
C ASN A 45 -8.32 -8.51 -1.89
N PHE A 46 -8.55 -9.08 -3.06
CA PHE A 46 -7.55 -9.81 -3.83
C PHE A 46 -7.60 -9.37 -5.29
N TYR A 47 -6.45 -9.02 -5.85
CA TYR A 47 -6.34 -8.39 -7.16
C TYR A 47 -5.28 -9.04 -8.04
N GLY A 48 -5.52 -9.04 -9.35
CA GLY A 48 -4.46 -9.08 -10.36
C GLY A 48 -4.04 -7.67 -10.75
N ARG A 49 -2.76 -7.49 -11.12
CA ARG A 49 -2.18 -6.18 -11.47
C ARG A 49 -1.89 -6.08 -12.96
N TYR A 50 -2.42 -5.06 -13.61
CA TYR A 50 -1.91 -4.58 -14.90
C TYR A 50 -1.06 -3.34 -14.66
N GLN A 51 0.18 -3.39 -15.15
CA GLN A 51 1.16 -2.32 -15.01
C GLN A 51 1.31 -1.62 -16.37
N TRP A 52 1.05 -0.31 -16.44
CA TRP A 52 1.50 0.52 -17.56
C TRP A 52 2.88 1.09 -17.23
N GLU A 53 3.04 2.41 -17.17
CA GLU A 53 4.29 3.05 -16.77
C GLU A 53 4.65 2.68 -15.32
N ASN A 54 5.94 2.49 -15.05
CA ASN A 54 6.50 2.14 -13.75
C ASN A 54 7.95 2.62 -13.65
N TYR A 55 8.18 3.90 -13.91
CA TYR A 55 9.51 4.53 -13.83
C TYR A 55 10.57 3.83 -14.72
N GLY A 56 10.17 3.25 -15.86
CA GLY A 56 11.06 2.52 -16.77
C GLY A 56 11.44 1.11 -16.31
N ALA A 57 10.72 0.54 -15.34
CA ALA A 57 11.00 -0.81 -14.85
C ALA A 57 10.68 -1.90 -15.89
N SER A 58 11.26 -3.10 -15.70
CA SER A 58 11.13 -4.21 -16.66
C SER A 58 9.73 -4.81 -16.79
N ASN A 59 8.81 -4.47 -15.89
CA ASN A 59 7.45 -5.02 -15.86
C ASN A 59 6.39 -4.10 -16.50
N GLU A 60 6.78 -3.01 -17.15
CA GLU A 60 5.84 -2.10 -17.80
C GLU A 60 5.02 -2.78 -18.92
N TYR A 61 3.79 -2.30 -19.11
CA TYR A 61 2.82 -2.75 -20.12
C TYR A 61 2.47 -4.25 -20.07
N SER A 62 2.37 -4.81 -18.86
CA SER A 62 2.14 -6.23 -18.66
C SER A 62 1.20 -6.53 -17.48
N TRP A 63 0.60 -7.73 -17.50
CA TRP A 63 0.01 -8.31 -16.30
C TRP A 63 1.12 -8.90 -15.45
N ASP A 64 1.38 -8.31 -14.29
CA ASP A 64 2.53 -8.66 -13.47
C ASP A 64 2.19 -8.59 -11.98
N GLY A 65 2.10 -9.74 -11.32
CA GLY A 65 1.85 -9.82 -9.89
C GLY A 65 0.40 -9.59 -9.44
N TYR A 66 0.23 -9.71 -8.12
CA TYR A 66 -1.04 -9.71 -7.42
C TYR A 66 -0.94 -8.88 -6.15
N ARG A 67 -2.09 -8.45 -5.63
CA ARG A 67 -2.19 -7.79 -4.32
C ARG A 67 -3.24 -8.48 -3.47
N ALA A 68 -2.89 -8.83 -2.24
CA ALA A 68 -3.85 -9.06 -1.18
C ALA A 68 -3.87 -7.82 -0.28
N GLN A 69 -5.05 -7.23 -0.10
CA GLN A 69 -5.23 -6.05 0.75
C GLN A 69 -6.15 -6.38 1.91
N LEU A 70 -5.76 -5.94 3.10
CA LEU A 70 -6.59 -6.00 4.30
C LEU A 70 -6.75 -4.59 4.84
N LYS A 71 -7.98 -4.20 5.18
CA LYS A 71 -8.25 -2.92 5.85
C LYS A 71 -9.18 -3.15 7.03
N TYR A 72 -8.85 -2.55 8.17
CA TYR A 72 -9.70 -2.57 9.35
C TYR A 72 -9.81 -1.19 10.00
N ILE A 73 -11.00 -0.90 10.51
CA ILE A 73 -11.32 0.34 11.23
C ILE A 73 -11.87 -0.04 12.60
N VAL A 74 -11.28 0.52 13.65
CA VAL A 74 -11.62 0.25 15.04
C VAL A 74 -11.94 1.57 15.76
N PRO A 75 -13.22 1.87 16.05
CA PRO A 75 -13.58 2.96 16.93
C PRO A 75 -13.04 2.69 18.34
N ILE A 76 -12.22 3.58 18.88
CA ILE A 76 -11.60 3.43 20.21
C ILE A 76 -12.47 4.11 21.27
N SER A 77 -12.74 5.41 21.09
CA SER A 77 -13.44 6.23 22.09
C SER A 77 -14.18 7.41 21.45
N GLN A 78 -15.16 7.91 22.20
CA GLN A 78 -15.89 9.16 21.95
C GLN A 78 -15.76 10.03 23.20
N PHE A 79 -15.50 11.32 23.01
CA PHE A 79 -15.23 12.26 24.10
C PHE A 79 -16.39 13.25 24.26
N SER A 80 -16.56 13.78 25.47
CA SER A 80 -17.65 14.71 25.82
C SER A 80 -17.59 16.04 25.05
N ASN A 81 -16.41 16.42 24.55
CA ASN A 81 -16.23 17.59 23.68
C ASN A 81 -16.61 17.33 22.21
N GLY A 82 -17.23 16.18 21.91
CA GLY A 82 -17.66 15.79 20.56
C GLY A 82 -16.55 15.22 19.68
N ALA A 83 -15.34 15.02 20.22
CA ALA A 83 -14.26 14.38 19.49
C ALA A 83 -14.37 12.84 19.49
N SER A 84 -13.71 12.20 18.53
CA SER A 84 -13.61 10.74 18.44
C SER A 84 -12.18 10.30 18.18
N LEU A 85 -11.81 9.14 18.74
CA LEU A 85 -10.54 8.47 18.47
C LEU A 85 -10.82 7.17 17.73
N THR A 86 -10.21 7.02 16.55
CA THR A 86 -10.34 5.84 15.70
C THR A 86 -8.97 5.35 15.30
N TYR A 87 -8.77 4.04 15.33
CA TYR A 87 -7.60 3.40 14.76
C TYR A 87 -7.96 2.77 13.42
N ILE A 88 -7.15 3.04 12.39
CA ILE A 88 -7.32 2.52 11.04
C ILE A 88 -6.04 1.82 10.65
N GLY A 89 -6.13 0.54 10.31
CA GLY A 89 -5.03 -0.21 9.73
C GLY A 89 -5.36 -0.64 8.32
N PHE A 90 -4.39 -0.57 7.42
CA PHE A 90 -4.49 -1.23 6.13
C PHE A 90 -3.13 -1.73 5.66
N THR A 91 -3.10 -2.92 5.10
CA THR A 91 -1.89 -3.57 4.62
C THR A 91 -2.09 -4.02 3.19
N ASN A 92 -1.14 -3.65 2.33
CA ASN A 92 -1.01 -4.18 0.98
C ASN A 92 0.11 -5.22 0.99
N PHE A 93 -0.21 -6.44 0.57
CA PHE A 93 0.74 -7.51 0.31
C PHE A 93 0.80 -7.75 -1.19
N ASP A 94 1.86 -7.24 -1.81
CA ASP A 94 2.14 -7.42 -3.23
C ASP A 94 3.07 -8.62 -3.41
N PHE A 95 2.78 -9.49 -4.38
CA PHE A 95 3.56 -10.70 -4.63
C PHE A 95 3.42 -11.18 -6.07
N GLY A 96 4.30 -12.11 -6.48
CA GLY A 96 4.25 -12.73 -7.80
C GLY A 96 4.71 -11.81 -8.93
N SER A 97 5.46 -10.75 -8.63
CA SER A 97 6.02 -9.86 -9.65
C SER A 97 7.30 -10.42 -10.26
N ASP A 98 7.47 -10.21 -11.55
CA ASP A 98 8.62 -10.60 -12.35
C ASP A 98 9.75 -9.57 -12.35
N LEU A 99 9.57 -8.41 -11.69
CA LEU A 99 10.56 -7.33 -11.57
C LEU A 99 11.99 -7.77 -11.20
N HIS A 100 12.10 -8.82 -10.39
CA HIS A 100 13.37 -9.35 -9.89
C HIS A 100 14.15 -10.20 -10.91
N LYS A 101 13.50 -10.70 -11.97
CA LYS A 101 14.11 -11.68 -12.90
C LYS A 101 15.35 -11.12 -13.58
N ASP A 102 15.30 -9.87 -14.00
CA ASP A 102 16.37 -9.20 -14.73
C ASP A 102 17.13 -8.17 -13.88
N ASN A 103 16.73 -7.97 -12.61
CA ASN A 103 17.33 -7.00 -11.72
C ASN A 103 17.35 -7.51 -10.27
N PRO A 104 18.50 -7.93 -9.74
CA PRO A 104 18.62 -8.44 -8.37
C PRO A 104 18.42 -7.34 -7.30
N ALA A 105 18.41 -6.06 -7.69
CA ALA A 105 18.03 -4.97 -6.79
C ALA A 105 16.52 -4.81 -6.64
N ARG A 106 15.71 -5.61 -7.34
CA ARG A 106 14.24 -5.59 -7.29
C ARG A 106 13.70 -6.88 -6.68
N THR A 107 12.45 -6.85 -6.23
CA THR A 107 11.81 -7.98 -5.55
C THR A 107 10.49 -8.40 -6.18
N ALA A 108 10.19 -9.69 -6.06
CA ALA A 108 8.91 -10.25 -6.48
C ALA A 108 7.74 -9.85 -5.58
N ASN A 109 8.03 -9.31 -4.39
CA ASN A 109 7.05 -8.99 -3.36
C ASN A 109 7.36 -7.67 -2.67
N ALA A 110 6.33 -7.05 -2.11
CA ALA A 110 6.43 -5.88 -1.25
C ALA A 110 5.27 -5.89 -0.25
N THR A 111 5.52 -5.43 0.97
CA THR A 111 4.48 -5.24 1.98
C THR A 111 4.50 -3.80 2.45
N VAL A 112 3.33 -3.18 2.47
CA VAL A 112 3.14 -1.85 3.05
C VAL A 112 2.01 -1.91 4.05
N ALA A 113 2.35 -1.81 5.34
CA ALA A 113 1.38 -1.79 6.44
C ALA A 113 1.27 -0.38 7.01
N THR A 114 0.08 0.21 6.93
CA THR A 114 -0.19 1.57 7.44
C THR A 114 -1.04 1.49 8.70
N ASN A 115 -0.62 2.20 9.73
CA ASN A 115 -1.29 2.32 11.01
C ASN A 115 -1.61 3.80 11.24
N VAL A 116 -2.89 4.13 11.35
CA VAL A 116 -3.36 5.51 11.52
C VAL A 116 -4.09 5.63 12.84
N LEU A 117 -3.66 6.57 13.68
CA LEU A 117 -4.45 7.07 14.79
C LEU A 117 -5.13 8.37 14.35
N LEU A 118 -6.45 8.34 14.24
CA LEU A 118 -7.27 9.46 13.79
C LEU A 118 -8.02 10.05 14.99
N TYR A 119 -7.75 11.32 15.28
CA TYR A 119 -8.51 12.13 16.22
C TYR A 119 -9.37 13.14 15.45
N SER A 120 -10.70 13.00 15.52
CA SER A 120 -11.63 13.77 14.70
C SER A 120 -12.62 14.56 15.55
N PHE A 121 -12.73 15.85 15.26
CA PHE A 121 -13.85 16.72 15.63
C PHE A 121 -14.87 16.78 14.48
N THR A 122 -15.90 17.62 14.61
CA THR A 122 -16.90 17.90 13.56
C THR A 122 -16.27 18.35 12.24
N HIS A 123 -15.25 19.22 12.29
CA HIS A 123 -14.64 19.82 11.10
C HIS A 123 -13.14 19.59 10.97
N LEU A 124 -12.42 19.35 12.07
CA LEU A 124 -10.98 19.16 12.07
C LEU A 124 -10.62 17.70 12.37
N ARG A 125 -9.53 17.24 11.74
CA ARG A 125 -8.98 15.90 11.91
C ARG A 125 -7.48 16.01 12.08
N PHE A 126 -6.96 15.25 13.03
CA PHE A 126 -5.53 15.09 13.27
C PHE A 126 -5.19 13.62 13.10
N THR A 127 -4.14 13.33 12.36
CA THR A 127 -3.69 11.97 12.12
C THR A 127 -2.25 11.79 12.56
N LEU A 128 -1.98 10.66 13.22
CA LEU A 128 -0.62 10.15 13.35
C LEU A 128 -0.55 8.85 12.57
N VAL A 129 0.37 8.78 11.62
CA VAL A 129 0.52 7.62 10.74
C VAL A 129 1.89 6.99 10.95
N GLY A 130 1.92 5.71 11.31
CA GLY A 130 3.11 4.87 11.25
C GLY A 130 2.96 3.86 10.11
N ARG A 131 3.85 3.93 9.11
CA ARG A 131 3.84 3.03 7.97
C ARG A 131 5.09 2.18 7.96
N TYR A 132 4.92 0.87 7.99
CA TYR A 132 5.98 -0.10 7.82
C TYR A 132 6.06 -0.55 6.36
N PHE A 133 7.28 -0.67 5.87
CA PHE A 133 7.61 -1.18 4.55
C PHE A 133 8.50 -2.41 4.69
N HIS A 134 8.25 -3.40 3.85
CA HIS A 134 9.18 -4.49 3.55
C HIS A 134 9.27 -4.59 2.03
N ASN A 135 10.48 -4.49 1.49
CA ASN A 135 10.75 -4.29 0.08
C ASN A 135 9.93 -3.14 -0.53
N GLY A 136 9.88 -2.00 0.18
CA GLY A 136 9.14 -0.81 -0.25
C GLY A 136 9.40 -0.44 -1.71
N GLY A 137 8.34 -0.35 -2.51
CA GLY A 137 8.43 -0.06 -3.95
C GLY A 137 9.04 -1.17 -4.80
N ASN A 138 9.02 -2.42 -4.31
CA ASN A 138 9.68 -3.59 -4.93
C ASN A 138 11.20 -3.45 -5.06
N TRP A 139 11.85 -2.73 -4.15
CA TRP A 139 13.31 -2.69 -4.03
C TRP A 139 13.79 -3.73 -3.03
N GLN A 140 14.92 -4.39 -3.35
CA GLN A 140 15.56 -5.36 -2.47
C GLN A 140 16.32 -4.61 -1.38
N ASP A 141 15.97 -4.84 -0.13
CA ASP A 141 16.62 -4.14 0.98
C ASP A 141 18.12 -4.44 1.02
N GLY A 142 18.90 -3.40 1.29
CA GLY A 142 20.36 -3.48 1.35
C GLY A 142 21.08 -3.56 0.00
N SER A 143 20.37 -3.61 -1.13
CA SER A 143 20.99 -3.61 -2.47
C SER A 143 21.79 -2.33 -2.69
N GLU A 144 22.98 -2.44 -3.29
CA GLU A 144 23.76 -1.27 -3.70
C GLU A 144 23.18 -0.70 -4.99
N LEU A 145 22.88 0.60 -4.98
CA LEU A 145 22.30 1.36 -6.07
C LEU A 145 23.19 2.55 -6.39
N ASN A 146 23.11 3.05 -7.62
CA ASN A 146 23.75 4.29 -8.02
C ASN A 146 22.86 5.01 -9.04
N PHE A 147 22.36 6.18 -8.65
CA PHE A 147 21.47 7.01 -9.47
C PHE A 147 22.18 8.23 -10.08
N GLY A 148 23.52 8.18 -10.18
CA GLY A 148 24.35 9.23 -10.79
C GLY A 148 25.22 10.01 -9.80
N ASP A 149 24.90 9.95 -8.49
CA ASP A 149 25.60 10.69 -7.44
C ASP A 149 26.40 9.79 -6.47
N GLY A 150 26.75 8.58 -6.93
CA GLY A 150 27.55 7.62 -6.18
C GLY A 150 26.74 6.46 -5.60
N ASN A 151 27.47 5.48 -5.07
CA ASN A 151 26.88 4.26 -4.56
C ASN A 151 26.22 4.51 -3.20
N PHE A 152 25.00 4.01 -3.04
CA PHE A 152 24.29 3.99 -1.76
C PHE A 152 23.58 2.64 -1.59
N ARG A 153 23.14 2.34 -0.36
CA ARG A 153 22.35 1.13 -0.10
C ARG A 153 20.88 1.45 0.06
N ALA A 154 20.04 0.69 -0.63
CA ALA A 154 18.60 0.74 -0.47
C ALA A 154 18.21 0.47 0.99
N ARG A 155 17.28 1.27 1.49
CA ARG A 155 16.60 1.08 2.78
C ARG A 155 15.12 1.01 2.52
N SER A 156 14.70 -0.11 1.94
CA SER A 156 13.33 -0.39 1.55
C SER A 156 12.53 -1.08 2.66
N ASP A 157 13.23 -1.54 3.70
CA ASP A 157 12.64 -2.07 4.93
C ASP A 157 12.71 -1.04 6.06
N GLY A 158 11.58 -0.79 6.72
CA GLY A 158 11.55 0.09 7.89
C GLY A 158 10.28 0.90 8.04
N TRP A 159 10.37 1.93 8.88
CA TRP A 159 9.24 2.77 9.27
C TRP A 159 9.33 4.17 8.67
N GLY A 160 8.21 4.65 8.15
CA GLY A 160 7.95 6.06 7.83
C GLY A 160 6.81 6.61 8.69
N TYR A 161 6.84 7.92 8.93
CA TYR A 161 5.84 8.59 9.77
C TYR A 161 5.25 9.81 9.05
N TYR A 162 3.96 10.04 9.26
CA TYR A 162 3.23 11.19 8.70
C TYR A 162 2.33 11.80 9.77
N ALA A 163 2.15 13.12 9.71
CA ALA A 163 1.30 13.90 10.60
C ALA A 163 0.41 14.85 9.78
#